data_AF-M3YUT9-F1
#
_entry.id   AF-M3YUT9-F1
#
_cell.length_a   1.000
_cell.length_b   1.000
_cell.length_c   1.000
_cell.angle_alpha   90.00
_cell.angle_beta   90.00
_cell.angle_gamma   90.00
#
_symmetry.space_group_name_H-M   'P 1'
#
loop_
_entity.id
_entity.type
_entity.pdbx_description
1 polymer ?
#
loop_
_entity_poly.entity_id
_entity_poly.type
_entity_poly.pdbx_seq_one_letter_code
_entity_poly.pdbx_strand_id
1 'polypeptide(L)'
;MNPMVPGLTGSKMSSSEEESKIDLLDRKEDVKKKLKKAFCEPGNVENNGVLSFIKHVLFPLKSEFVILRDEKWGGNKTYTSYLDLEKDFADEVVHPGDLKNSVEVALNKLLDPIREKFNTPALKKLTSAAYPEPSKQKPVAKGPAKNSEPEEVIPSRLDIRVGKIISVEKHPDADSLYVEKIDVGEAEPRTVVSGLVQFVPEEELRDRLVVVLCNLKPQKMRGIESQGMLLCASTEGVTRQVEPLDPPAGSAPGERVFVKGYEKGQPDEELKPKKKVFEKLQADFKTSEDCIAQWKQTNFMTKLGCVSCKSLKGGNIS
;
A
#
# COMPACT_ATOMS: atom_id res chain seq x y z
N MET A 1 10.34 17.98 33.64
CA MET A 1 10.05 16.75 32.88
C MET A 1 9.84 17.17 31.43
N ASN A 2 10.52 16.56 30.45
CA ASN A 2 10.33 16.95 29.05
C ASN A 2 8.92 16.55 28.60
N PRO A 3 8.15 17.45 27.96
CA PRO A 3 6.83 17.12 27.49
C PRO A 3 6.91 15.98 26.47
N MET A 4 6.09 14.96 26.66
CA MET A 4 5.97 13.85 25.73
C MET A 4 5.19 14.32 24.50
N VAL A 5 5.81 14.24 23.32
CA VAL A 5 5.19 14.64 22.06
C VAL A 5 4.37 13.46 21.50
N PRO A 6 3.02 13.58 21.39
CA PRO A 6 2.18 12.57 20.77
C PRO A 6 2.59 12.31 19.32
N GLY A 7 2.28 11.12 18.81
CA GLY A 7 2.42 10.83 17.39
C GLY A 7 1.49 11.70 16.55
N LEU A 8 1.78 11.81 15.26
CA LEU A 8 0.96 12.60 14.32
C LEU A 8 -0.50 12.11 14.22
N THR A 9 -0.79 10.88 14.65
CA THR A 9 -2.13 10.28 14.70
C THR A 9 -2.89 10.56 16.02
N GLY A 10 -2.26 11.24 16.99
CA GLY A 10 -2.89 11.72 18.23
C GLY A 10 -3.16 10.68 19.31
N SER A 11 -3.27 9.39 18.97
CA SER A 11 -3.71 8.32 19.88
C SER A 11 -2.59 7.54 20.56
N LYS A 12 -1.39 7.48 19.96
CA LYS A 12 -0.22 6.79 20.50
C LYS A 12 1.02 7.66 20.46
N MET A 13 2.03 7.25 21.21
CA MET A 13 3.35 7.90 21.22
C MET A 13 4.00 7.81 19.83
N SER A 14 4.76 8.84 19.46
CA SER A 14 5.37 8.96 18.13
C SER A 14 6.22 7.75 17.73
N SER A 15 6.95 7.15 18.66
CA SER A 15 7.80 5.97 18.39
C SER A 15 7.02 4.64 18.28
N SER A 16 5.74 4.61 18.65
CA SER A 16 4.93 3.38 18.65
C SER A 16 4.42 2.98 17.26
N GLU A 17 4.26 3.95 16.35
CA GLU A 17 3.77 3.70 14.99
C GLU A 17 4.70 4.39 13.98
N GLU A 18 5.31 3.62 13.06
CA GLU A 18 6.31 4.13 12.10
C GLU A 18 5.74 5.26 11.21
N GLU A 19 4.45 5.18 10.87
CA GLU A 19 3.76 6.21 10.10
C GLU A 19 3.41 7.47 10.91
N SER A 20 3.54 7.43 12.24
CA SER A 20 3.21 8.54 13.14
C SER A 20 4.42 9.35 13.62
N LYS A 21 5.65 8.82 13.54
CA LYS A 21 6.90 9.55 13.84
C LYS A 21 7.45 10.28 12.63
N ILE A 22 8.01 11.47 12.86
CA ILE A 22 8.94 12.11 11.91
C ILE A 22 10.37 11.72 12.30
N ASP A 23 11.05 10.99 11.43
CA ASP A 23 12.44 10.55 11.62
C ASP A 23 13.42 11.59 11.04
N LEU A 24 14.63 11.68 11.60
CA LEU A 24 15.64 12.65 11.18
C LEU A 24 16.08 12.45 9.73
N LEU A 25 15.96 11.21 9.24
CA LEU A 25 16.36 10.81 7.88
C LEU A 25 15.18 10.49 6.96
N ASP A 26 13.93 10.74 7.40
CA ASP A 26 12.76 10.66 6.52
C ASP A 26 12.97 11.53 5.29
N ARG A 27 12.51 11.13 4.10
CA ARG A 27 12.58 11.98 2.90
C ARG A 27 11.49 13.05 2.93
N LYS A 28 11.59 14.06 2.06
CA LYS A 28 10.57 15.12 1.93
C LYS A 28 9.18 14.53 1.67
N GLU A 29 9.11 13.51 0.83
CA GLU A 29 7.88 12.82 0.47
C GLU A 29 7.30 12.01 1.63
N ASP A 30 8.17 11.42 2.47
CA ASP A 30 7.74 10.66 3.65
C ASP A 30 7.14 11.61 4.70
N VAL A 31 7.78 12.75 4.96
CA VAL A 31 7.25 13.80 5.86
C VAL A 31 5.89 14.29 5.37
N LYS A 32 5.76 14.61 4.08
CA LYS A 32 4.49 15.00 3.46
C LYS A 32 3.40 13.96 3.66
N LYS A 33 3.71 12.69 3.37
CA LYS A 33 2.75 11.58 3.52
C LYS A 33 2.27 11.43 4.96
N LYS A 34 3.20 11.54 5.93
CA LYS A 34 2.89 11.44 7.37
C LYS A 34 2.02 12.60 7.84
N LEU A 35 2.35 13.83 7.47
CA LEU A 35 1.53 15.02 7.81
C LEU A 35 0.15 15.00 7.16
N LYS A 36 0.03 14.51 5.91
CA LYS A 36 -1.28 14.34 5.25
C LYS A 36 -2.19 13.43 6.07
N LYS A 37 -1.65 12.32 6.59
CA LYS A 37 -2.37 11.34 7.43
C LYS A 37 -2.55 11.78 8.89
N ALA A 38 -1.89 12.86 9.32
CA ALA A 38 -1.96 13.32 10.69
C ALA A 38 -3.40 13.69 11.09
N PHE A 39 -3.78 13.35 12.32
CA PHE A 39 -5.04 13.78 12.90
C PHE A 39 -4.98 15.29 13.16
N CYS A 40 -5.89 16.04 12.54
CA CYS A 40 -5.96 17.50 12.59
C CYS A 40 -7.27 17.93 11.94
N GLU A 41 -8.34 17.93 12.72
CA GLU A 41 -9.67 18.40 12.32
C GLU A 41 -9.78 19.92 12.52
N PRO A 42 -10.61 20.63 11.73
CA PRO A 42 -10.87 22.06 11.95
C PRO A 42 -11.33 22.31 13.39
N GLY A 43 -10.80 23.35 14.04
CA GLY A 43 -11.15 23.72 15.41
C GLY A 43 -10.60 22.81 16.52
N ASN A 44 -10.14 21.60 16.19
CA ASN A 44 -9.74 20.62 17.20
C ASN A 44 -8.29 20.80 17.67
N VAL A 45 -8.13 21.37 18.86
CA VAL A 45 -6.83 21.54 19.53
C VAL A 45 -6.42 20.34 20.40
N GLU A 46 -7.35 19.45 20.71
CA GLU A 46 -7.11 18.30 21.58
C GLU A 46 -6.55 17.11 20.79
N ASN A 47 -5.52 16.44 21.35
CA ASN A 47 -4.84 15.30 20.72
C ASN A 47 -4.35 15.57 19.27
N ASN A 48 -4.11 16.83 18.94
CA ASN A 48 -3.67 17.25 17.61
C ASN A 48 -2.13 17.19 17.51
N GLY A 49 -1.64 16.12 16.89
CA GLY A 49 -0.20 15.89 16.73
C GLY A 49 0.51 17.00 15.94
N VAL A 50 -0.18 17.67 15.02
CA VAL A 50 0.40 18.76 14.21
C VAL A 50 0.65 20.00 15.08
N LEU A 51 -0.34 20.41 15.88
CA LEU A 51 -0.20 21.51 16.84
C LEU A 51 0.87 21.20 17.90
N SER A 52 0.92 19.95 18.38
CA SER A 52 1.95 19.53 19.32
C SER A 52 3.36 19.67 18.77
N PHE A 53 3.60 19.35 17.48
CA PHE A 53 4.90 19.55 16.84
C PHE A 53 5.25 21.04 16.75
N ILE A 54 4.27 21.89 16.46
CA ILE A 54 4.48 23.33 16.42
C ILE A 54 4.88 23.84 17.80
N LYS A 55 4.12 23.47 18.85
CA LYS A 55 4.35 23.89 20.25
C LYS A 55 5.69 23.45 20.82
N HIS A 56 6.06 22.19 20.61
CA HIS A 56 7.18 21.58 21.33
C HIS A 56 8.45 21.43 20.50
N VAL A 57 8.38 21.62 19.18
CA VAL A 57 9.54 21.50 18.29
C VAL A 57 9.78 22.78 17.51
N LEU A 58 8.79 23.27 16.76
CA LEU A 58 9.03 24.41 15.85
C LEU A 58 9.19 25.74 16.59
N PHE A 59 8.29 26.09 17.51
CA PHE A 59 8.40 27.33 18.29
C PHE A 59 9.65 27.41 19.17
N PRO A 60 10.06 26.34 19.88
CA PRO A 60 11.30 26.38 20.66
C PRO A 60 12.56 26.55 19.80
N LEU A 61 12.54 26.10 18.55
CA LEU A 61 13.66 26.24 17.61
C LEU A 61 13.61 27.55 16.82
N LYS A 62 12.42 28.11 16.62
CA LYS A 62 12.17 29.34 15.88
C LYS A 62 11.13 30.14 16.64
N SER A 63 11.51 31.31 17.13
CA SER A 63 10.62 32.21 17.90
C SER A 63 9.38 32.71 17.15
N GLU A 64 9.22 32.32 15.88
CA GLU A 64 8.07 32.59 15.05
C GLU A 64 7.71 31.37 14.17
N PHE A 65 6.44 31.27 13.82
CA PHE A 65 5.91 30.29 12.88
C PHE A 65 5.02 30.95 11.84
N VAL A 66 5.22 30.61 10.57
CA VAL A 66 4.47 31.21 9.45
C VAL A 66 3.50 30.19 8.89
N ILE A 67 2.21 30.52 8.90
CA ILE A 67 1.19 29.83 8.12
C ILE A 67 1.27 30.31 6.68
N LEU A 68 1.57 29.37 5.78
CA LEU A 68 1.60 29.58 4.34
C LEU A 68 0.21 29.34 3.77
N ARG A 69 -0.37 30.38 3.15
CA ARG A 69 -1.74 30.36 2.64
C ARG A 69 -1.84 31.28 1.43
N ASP A 70 -2.62 30.89 0.44
CA ASP A 70 -2.82 31.68 -0.78
C ASP A 70 -3.41 33.07 -0.45
N GLU A 71 -3.05 34.09 -1.24
CA GLU A 71 -3.55 35.47 -1.05
C GLU A 71 -5.08 35.56 -1.07
N LYS A 72 -5.75 34.76 -1.92
CA LYS A 72 -7.22 34.67 -1.99
C LYS A 72 -7.90 34.24 -0.69
N TRP A 73 -7.16 33.61 0.22
CA TRP A 73 -7.65 33.17 1.52
C TRP A 73 -7.10 34.00 2.68
N GLY A 74 -6.52 35.17 2.40
CA GLY A 74 -5.98 36.09 3.39
C GLY A 74 -4.46 35.99 3.58
N GLY A 75 -3.75 35.31 2.67
CA GLY A 75 -2.29 35.31 2.59
C GLY A 75 -1.57 34.66 3.78
N ASN A 76 -0.24 34.71 3.72
CA ASN A 76 0.62 34.18 4.77
C ASN A 76 0.40 34.95 6.08
N LYS A 77 0.42 34.23 7.21
CA LYS A 77 0.28 34.83 8.54
C LYS A 77 1.38 34.35 9.47
N THR A 78 2.07 35.29 10.10
CA THR A 78 3.15 35.00 11.05
C THR A 78 2.64 35.06 12.48
N TYR A 79 3.01 34.05 13.28
CA TYR A 79 2.69 33.93 14.70
C TYR A 79 3.98 33.96 15.50
N THR A 80 4.06 34.87 16.48
CA THR A 80 5.18 34.95 17.45
C THR A 80 4.86 34.25 18.77
N SER A 81 3.60 33.87 18.97
CA SER A 81 3.11 33.12 20.13
C SER A 81 2.34 31.88 19.67
N TYR A 82 2.63 30.74 20.29
CA TYR A 82 1.87 29.52 20.03
C TYR A 82 0.40 29.66 20.45
N LEU A 83 0.11 30.39 21.52
CA LEU A 83 -1.26 30.56 22.02
C LEU A 83 -2.15 31.28 21.02
N ASP A 84 -1.60 32.25 20.28
CA ASP A 84 -2.35 32.97 19.25
C ASP A 84 -2.66 32.05 18.07
N LEU A 85 -1.73 31.17 17.70
CA LEU A 85 -1.95 30.17 16.65
C LEU A 85 -2.99 29.11 17.08
N GLU A 86 -2.89 28.61 18.31
CA GLU A 86 -3.81 27.61 18.85
C GLU A 86 -5.24 28.19 18.92
N LYS A 87 -5.37 29.45 19.35
CA LYS A 87 -6.64 30.17 19.33
C LYS A 87 -7.20 30.32 17.92
N ASP A 88 -6.40 30.82 16.98
CA ASP A 88 -6.87 31.02 15.60
C ASP A 88 -7.18 29.69 14.89
N PHE A 89 -6.56 28.60 15.29
CA PHE A 89 -6.93 27.27 14.82
C PHE A 89 -8.26 26.79 15.44
N ALA A 90 -8.45 27.02 16.75
CA ALA A 90 -9.71 26.71 17.45
C ALA A 90 -10.89 27.52 16.91
N ASP A 91 -10.67 28.78 16.57
CA ASP A 91 -11.64 29.70 15.95
C ASP A 91 -11.80 29.44 14.42
N GLU A 92 -11.20 28.36 13.89
CA GLU A 92 -11.24 27.94 12.48
C GLU A 92 -10.71 28.98 11.47
N VAL A 93 -9.98 29.99 11.93
CA VAL A 93 -9.31 31.00 11.09
C VAL A 93 -8.14 30.37 10.31
N VAL A 94 -7.47 29.38 10.91
CA VAL A 94 -6.41 28.59 10.27
C VAL A 94 -6.96 27.23 9.84
N HIS A 95 -6.99 26.99 8.53
CA HIS A 95 -7.46 25.72 8.00
C HIS A 95 -6.42 24.60 8.24
N PRO A 96 -6.84 23.36 8.57
CA PRO A 96 -5.91 22.23 8.79
C PRO A 96 -4.95 21.94 7.64
N GLY A 97 -5.39 22.17 6.40
CA GLY A 97 -4.55 22.02 5.21
C GLY A 97 -3.36 22.98 5.20
N ASP A 98 -3.60 24.25 5.53
CA ASP A 98 -2.57 25.29 5.59
C ASP A 98 -1.62 25.02 6.74
N LEU A 99 -2.15 24.61 7.91
CA LEU A 99 -1.36 24.21 9.07
C LEU A 99 -0.40 23.06 8.73
N LYS A 100 -0.93 21.96 8.15
CA LYS A 100 -0.12 20.79 7.75
C LYS A 100 0.96 21.16 6.73
N ASN A 101 0.61 21.94 5.71
CA ASN A 101 1.56 22.37 4.68
C ASN A 101 2.68 23.25 5.27
N SER A 102 2.33 24.16 6.17
CA SER A 102 3.28 25.04 6.83
C SER A 102 4.25 24.26 7.72
N VAL A 103 3.75 23.26 8.45
CA VAL A 103 4.57 22.33 9.24
C VAL A 103 5.46 21.47 8.34
N GLU A 104 4.97 21.00 7.19
CA GLU A 104 5.76 20.23 6.22
C GLU A 104 6.98 21.02 5.75
N VAL A 105 6.78 22.28 5.35
CA VAL A 105 7.85 23.16 4.89
C VAL A 105 8.84 23.44 6.03
N ALA A 106 8.35 23.75 7.23
CA ALA A 106 9.19 24.06 8.37
C ALA A 106 10.05 22.85 8.81
N LEU A 107 9.46 21.65 8.87
CA LEU A 107 10.16 20.43 9.23
C LEU A 107 11.20 20.05 8.18
N ASN A 108 10.86 20.11 6.89
CA ASN A 108 11.83 19.80 5.84
C ASN A 108 13.03 20.75 5.88
N LYS A 109 12.83 22.04 6.18
CA LYS A 109 13.93 22.99 6.37
C LYS A 109 14.84 22.64 7.55
N LEU A 110 14.30 22.03 8.62
CA LEU A 110 15.10 21.55 9.75
C LEU A 110 15.83 20.23 9.44
N LEU A 111 15.21 19.35 8.66
CA LEU A 111 15.74 18.03 8.33
C LEU A 111 16.78 18.05 7.20
N ASP A 112 16.67 18.99 6.25
CA ASP A 112 17.54 19.05 5.07
C ASP A 112 19.05 19.07 5.42
N PRO A 113 19.54 19.90 6.36
CA PRO A 113 20.96 19.87 6.74
C PRO A 113 21.42 18.53 7.32
N ILE A 114 20.53 17.84 8.04
CA ILE A 114 20.81 16.52 8.62
C ILE A 114 20.89 15.48 7.50
N ARG A 115 19.90 15.47 6.59
CA ARG A 115 19.89 14.59 5.42
C ARG A 115 21.15 14.76 4.58
N GLU A 116 21.57 15.99 4.33
CA GLU A 116 22.80 16.29 3.58
C GLU A 116 24.05 15.80 4.31
N LYS A 117 24.17 16.04 5.62
CA LYS A 117 25.29 15.53 6.42
C LYS A 117 25.38 14.01 6.36
N PHE A 118 24.23 13.32 6.42
CA PHE A 118 24.15 11.86 6.35
C PHE A 118 24.20 11.30 4.92
N ASN A 119 24.33 12.15 3.89
CA ASN A 119 24.38 11.72 2.49
C ASN A 119 25.75 11.13 2.07
N THR A 120 26.77 11.25 2.92
CA THR A 120 28.12 10.73 2.65
C THR A 120 28.16 9.19 2.66
N PRO A 121 29.00 8.55 1.83
CA PRO A 121 29.10 7.08 1.79
C PRO A 121 29.42 6.44 3.16
N ALA A 122 30.29 7.09 3.94
CA ALA A 122 30.66 6.63 5.28
C ALA A 122 29.47 6.64 6.25
N LEU A 123 28.74 7.76 6.33
CA LEU A 123 27.58 7.89 7.23
C LEU A 123 26.39 7.04 6.77
N LYS A 124 26.17 6.86 5.46
CA LYS A 124 25.18 5.89 4.95
C LYS A 124 25.49 4.46 5.38
N LYS A 125 26.75 4.04 5.28
CA LYS A 125 27.18 2.70 5.70
C LYS A 125 26.99 2.53 7.21
N LEU A 126 27.40 3.51 8.01
CA LEU A 126 27.26 3.50 9.46
C LEU A 126 25.79 3.49 9.90
N THR A 127 24.95 4.33 9.29
CA THR A 127 23.50 4.39 9.58
C THR A 127 22.84 3.06 9.30
N SER A 128 23.15 2.44 8.16
CA SER A 128 22.60 1.12 7.83
C SER A 128 23.08 0.00 8.74
N ALA A 129 24.27 0.12 9.34
CA ALA A 129 24.79 -0.87 10.27
C ALA A 129 24.20 -0.70 11.68
N ALA A 130 24.03 0.55 12.12
CA ALA A 130 23.50 0.90 13.44
C ALA A 130 21.97 0.76 13.53
N TYR A 131 21.27 1.17 12.48
CA TYR A 131 19.82 1.10 12.34
C TYR A 131 19.49 0.32 11.07
N PRO A 132 19.72 -1.01 11.05
CA PRO A 132 19.27 -1.84 9.94
C PRO A 132 17.75 -1.68 9.85
N GLU A 133 17.25 -1.27 8.68
CA GLU A 133 15.81 -1.20 8.49
C GLU A 133 15.22 -2.57 8.84
N PRO A 134 14.23 -2.67 9.76
CA PRO A 134 13.57 -3.94 10.07
C PRO A 134 12.97 -4.48 8.76
N SER A 135 13.65 -5.46 8.17
CA SER A 135 13.34 -6.14 6.91
C SER A 135 12.57 -5.30 5.89
N LYS A 136 13.16 -4.20 5.44
CA LYS A 136 12.98 -3.70 4.07
C LYS A 136 14.22 -4.14 3.29
N GLN A 137 14.06 -5.22 2.53
CA GLN A 137 15.09 -5.76 1.65
C GLN A 137 15.70 -4.63 0.80
N LYS A 138 17.03 -4.50 0.86
CA LYS A 138 17.76 -3.52 0.05
C LYS A 138 17.79 -3.94 -1.43
N PRO A 139 17.64 -3.00 -2.37
CA PRO A 139 17.90 -3.23 -3.79
C PRO A 139 19.40 -3.26 -4.08
N VAL A 140 19.84 -4.23 -4.89
CA VAL A 140 21.20 -4.30 -5.44
C VAL A 140 21.27 -3.48 -6.73
N ALA A 141 22.32 -2.66 -6.86
CA ALA A 141 22.88 -1.98 -8.04
C ALA A 141 21.95 -1.46 -9.17
N LYS A 142 21.89 -0.13 -9.33
CA LYS A 142 21.31 0.57 -10.48
C LYS A 142 22.22 0.47 -11.73
N GLY A 143 21.68 -0.05 -12.83
CA GLY A 143 22.01 0.39 -14.19
C GLY A 143 21.36 1.75 -14.52
N PRO A 144 21.72 2.42 -15.63
CA PRO A 144 21.52 3.86 -15.80
C PRO A 144 20.03 4.24 -15.85
N ALA A 145 19.73 5.37 -15.22
CA ALA A 145 18.41 5.94 -15.07
C ALA A 145 17.80 6.31 -16.44
N LYS A 146 16.67 5.68 -16.77
CA LYS A 146 15.69 6.27 -17.70
C LYS A 146 14.70 7.09 -16.89
N ASN A 147 14.55 8.36 -17.30
CA ASN A 147 13.46 9.23 -16.88
C ASN A 147 12.13 8.46 -16.92
N SER A 148 11.41 8.40 -15.80
CA SER A 148 10.04 7.88 -15.79
C SER A 148 9.08 9.05 -15.75
N GLU A 149 8.40 9.24 -16.88
CA GLU A 149 7.05 9.79 -16.97
C GLU A 149 6.14 9.17 -15.90
N PRO A 150 4.99 9.81 -15.54
CA PRO A 150 4.04 9.23 -14.60
C PRO A 150 3.75 7.76 -14.95
N GLU A 151 4.24 6.86 -14.10
CA GLU A 151 4.25 5.43 -14.35
C GLU A 151 2.79 4.94 -14.45
N GLU A 152 2.30 4.77 -15.67
CA GLU A 152 0.90 4.43 -15.95
C GLU A 152 0.53 3.13 -15.23
N VAL A 153 -0.61 3.14 -14.53
CA VAL A 153 -1.09 1.99 -13.76
C VAL A 153 -1.97 1.16 -14.68
N ILE A 154 -1.35 0.18 -15.33
CA ILE A 154 -1.96 -0.70 -16.34
C ILE A 154 -1.88 -2.17 -15.91
N PRO A 155 -2.82 -3.03 -16.35
CA PRO A 155 -2.90 -4.41 -15.90
C PRO A 155 -1.71 -5.29 -16.31
N SER A 156 -0.96 -4.93 -17.36
CA SER A 156 0.22 -5.68 -17.79
C SER A 156 1.36 -5.72 -16.78
N ARG A 157 1.33 -4.84 -15.76
CA ARG A 157 2.26 -4.82 -14.64
C ARG A 157 2.04 -5.96 -13.64
N LEU A 158 0.87 -6.59 -13.67
CA LEU A 158 0.56 -7.74 -12.84
C LEU A 158 1.07 -9.02 -13.52
N ASP A 159 1.75 -9.87 -12.76
CA ASP A 159 2.14 -11.21 -13.21
C ASP A 159 1.06 -12.19 -12.80
N ILE A 160 0.11 -12.43 -13.70
CA ILE A 160 -1.01 -13.32 -13.46
C ILE A 160 -0.82 -14.56 -14.34
N ARG A 161 -0.90 -15.73 -13.71
CA ARG A 161 -0.67 -17.01 -14.38
C ARG A 161 -1.77 -18.00 -14.02
N VAL A 162 -1.97 -18.96 -14.91
CA VAL A 162 -2.72 -20.17 -14.60
C VAL A 162 -1.91 -21.00 -13.61
N GLY A 163 -2.54 -21.44 -12.54
CA GLY A 163 -1.97 -22.37 -11.58
C GLY A 163 -2.77 -23.67 -11.52
N LYS A 164 -2.13 -24.78 -11.12
CA LYS A 164 -2.82 -26.01 -10.72
C LYS A 164 -2.55 -26.29 -9.25
N ILE A 165 -3.60 -26.44 -8.46
CA ILE A 165 -3.49 -26.79 -7.05
C ILE A 165 -3.12 -28.27 -6.93
N ILE A 166 -1.93 -28.56 -6.39
CA ILE A 166 -1.40 -29.91 -6.18
C ILE A 166 -1.89 -30.48 -4.85
N SER A 167 -1.86 -29.66 -3.79
CA SER A 167 -2.32 -30.04 -2.47
C SER A 167 -2.98 -28.86 -1.77
N VAL A 168 -3.92 -29.17 -0.89
CA VAL A 168 -4.65 -28.23 -0.04
C VAL A 168 -4.69 -28.82 1.35
N GLU A 169 -4.34 -28.02 2.35
CA GLU A 169 -4.41 -28.42 3.74
C GLU A 169 -5.01 -27.27 4.55
N LYS A 170 -5.76 -27.57 5.62
CA LYS A 170 -6.21 -26.53 6.54
C LYS A 170 -5.00 -25.93 7.25
N HIS A 171 -4.99 -24.61 7.40
CA HIS A 171 -3.93 -23.92 8.10
C HIS A 171 -3.89 -24.36 9.58
N PRO A 172 -2.73 -24.73 10.14
CA PRO A 172 -2.63 -25.27 11.50
C PRO A 172 -3.11 -24.29 12.57
N ASP A 173 -2.79 -23.00 12.39
CA ASP A 173 -3.10 -21.93 13.35
C ASP A 173 -4.25 -21.00 12.89
N ALA A 174 -5.09 -21.40 11.92
CA ALA A 174 -6.19 -20.55 11.43
C ALA A 174 -7.35 -21.31 10.77
N ASP A 175 -8.53 -21.24 11.39
CA ASP A 175 -9.73 -21.96 10.93
C ASP A 175 -10.31 -21.48 9.59
N SER A 176 -9.99 -20.24 9.19
CA SER A 176 -10.51 -19.64 7.96
C SER A 176 -9.56 -19.77 6.77
N LEU A 177 -8.37 -20.36 6.95
CA LEU A 177 -7.32 -20.38 5.94
C LEU A 177 -6.99 -21.80 5.46
N TYR A 178 -6.78 -21.94 4.16
CA TYR A 178 -6.10 -23.07 3.56
C TYR A 178 -4.63 -22.72 3.26
N VAL A 179 -3.81 -23.76 3.16
CA VAL A 179 -2.44 -23.72 2.67
C VAL A 179 -2.38 -24.60 1.43
N GLU A 180 -2.15 -23.98 0.27
CA GLU A 180 -2.09 -24.68 -1.00
C GLU A 180 -0.65 -24.76 -1.53
N LYS A 181 -0.33 -25.87 -2.19
CA LYS A 181 0.82 -25.97 -3.11
C LYS A 181 0.31 -25.83 -4.53
N ILE A 182 0.71 -24.76 -5.22
CA ILE A 182 0.20 -24.43 -6.56
C ILE A 182 1.36 -24.46 -7.56
N ASP A 183 1.24 -25.33 -8.56
CA ASP A 183 2.10 -25.32 -9.74
C ASP A 183 1.71 -24.15 -10.64
N VAL A 184 2.62 -23.20 -10.83
CA VAL A 184 2.45 -22.03 -11.70
C VAL A 184 3.46 -22.06 -12.86
N GLY A 185 3.90 -23.25 -13.27
CA GLY A 185 4.86 -23.48 -14.34
C GLY A 185 6.30 -23.09 -13.99
N GLU A 186 6.61 -23.02 -12.70
CA GLU A 186 7.95 -22.77 -12.17
C GLU A 186 8.65 -24.09 -11.81
N ALA A 187 9.94 -24.01 -11.46
CA ALA A 187 10.71 -25.19 -11.07
C ALA A 187 10.14 -25.89 -9.82
N GLU A 188 9.55 -25.12 -8.91
CA GLU A 188 8.93 -25.61 -7.68
C GLU A 188 7.53 -25.00 -7.49
N PRO A 189 6.55 -25.76 -6.98
CA PRO A 189 5.24 -25.23 -6.62
C PRO A 189 5.33 -24.15 -5.54
N ARG A 190 4.52 -23.11 -5.68
CA ARG A 190 4.43 -22.03 -4.69
C ARG A 190 3.54 -22.42 -3.53
N THR A 191 3.88 -21.91 -2.35
CA THR A 191 2.97 -21.96 -1.19
C THR A 191 2.03 -20.77 -1.27
N VAL A 192 0.72 -21.02 -1.28
CA VAL A 192 -0.30 -19.97 -1.22
C VAL A 192 -1.13 -20.20 0.04
N VAL A 193 -1.56 -19.10 0.68
CA VAL A 193 -2.46 -19.16 1.82
C VAL A 193 -3.73 -18.40 1.46
N SER A 194 -4.87 -19.09 1.42
CA SER A 194 -6.14 -18.52 0.95
C SER A 194 -7.23 -18.56 2.01
N GLY A 195 -8.10 -17.55 2.02
CA GLY A 195 -9.23 -17.45 2.94
C GLY A 195 -10.49 -18.15 2.48
N LEU A 196 -10.37 -19.38 1.95
CA LEU A 196 -11.46 -20.07 1.24
C LEU A 196 -12.22 -21.13 2.04
N VAL A 197 -11.80 -21.46 3.27
CA VAL A 197 -12.37 -22.57 4.07
C VAL A 197 -13.89 -22.49 4.23
N GLN A 198 -14.44 -21.28 4.37
CA GLN A 198 -15.88 -21.06 4.56
C GLN A 198 -16.67 -21.00 3.24
N PHE A 199 -15.99 -21.00 2.09
CA PHE A 199 -16.60 -20.73 0.78
C PHE A 199 -16.46 -21.90 -0.19
N VAL A 200 -15.32 -22.59 -0.17
CA VAL A 200 -15.00 -23.67 -1.11
C VAL A 200 -14.47 -24.87 -0.33
N PRO A 201 -15.05 -26.06 -0.52
CA PRO A 201 -14.56 -27.26 0.15
C PRO A 201 -13.22 -27.72 -0.46
N GLU A 202 -12.40 -28.43 0.32
CA GLU A 202 -11.04 -28.85 -0.05
C GLU A 202 -11.04 -29.72 -1.31
N GLU A 203 -12.02 -30.60 -1.45
CA GLU A 203 -12.20 -31.49 -2.59
C GLU A 203 -12.46 -30.76 -3.91
N GLU A 204 -13.01 -29.55 -3.87
CA GLU A 204 -13.24 -28.72 -5.07
C GLU A 204 -12.00 -27.89 -5.47
N LEU A 205 -11.04 -27.75 -4.55
CA LEU A 205 -9.78 -27.04 -4.78
C LEU A 205 -8.67 -27.98 -5.25
N ARG A 206 -8.66 -29.23 -4.78
CA ARG A 206 -7.64 -30.21 -5.17
C ARG A 206 -7.67 -30.47 -6.67
N ASP A 207 -6.50 -30.46 -7.30
CA ASP A 207 -6.32 -30.61 -8.76
C ASP A 207 -7.01 -29.54 -9.63
N ARG A 208 -7.59 -28.50 -9.03
CA ARG A 208 -8.28 -27.41 -9.74
C ARG A 208 -7.28 -26.50 -10.45
N LEU A 209 -7.63 -26.09 -11.67
CA LEU A 209 -6.98 -24.97 -12.35
C LEU A 209 -7.53 -23.64 -11.82
N VAL A 210 -6.64 -22.71 -11.56
CA VAL A 210 -6.92 -21.44 -10.88
C VAL A 210 -6.12 -20.31 -11.52
N VAL A 211 -6.48 -19.07 -11.20
CA VAL A 211 -5.75 -17.87 -11.62
C VAL A 211 -5.00 -17.29 -10.43
N VAL A 212 -3.68 -17.14 -10.56
CA VAL A 212 -2.78 -16.74 -9.47
C VAL A 212 -2.02 -15.46 -9.81
N LEU A 213 -2.08 -14.48 -8.92
CA LEU A 213 -1.20 -13.31 -8.95
C LEU A 213 0.15 -13.65 -8.30
N CYS A 214 1.21 -13.61 -9.08
CA CYS A 214 2.53 -14.17 -8.79
C CYS A 214 3.60 -13.14 -8.42
N ASN A 215 3.40 -11.84 -8.71
CA ASN A 215 4.40 -10.81 -8.41
C ASN A 215 4.02 -9.91 -7.24
N LEU A 216 3.13 -10.35 -6.34
CA LEU A 216 2.99 -9.70 -5.04
C LEU A 216 4.22 -10.01 -4.17
N LYS A 217 4.59 -9.05 -3.34
CA LYS A 217 5.58 -9.29 -2.29
C LYS A 217 5.07 -10.41 -1.36
N PRO A 218 5.83 -11.49 -1.14
CA PRO A 218 5.41 -12.55 -0.23
C PRO A 218 5.06 -12.03 1.16
N GLN A 219 4.00 -12.59 1.74
CA GLN A 219 3.49 -12.16 3.03
C GLN A 219 3.23 -13.35 3.94
N LYS A 220 3.68 -13.23 5.20
CA LYS A 220 3.36 -14.22 6.23
C LYS A 220 1.91 -14.07 6.68
N MET A 221 1.16 -15.15 6.61
CA MET A 221 -0.18 -15.30 7.15
C MET A 221 -0.09 -16.36 8.25
N ARG A 222 -0.21 -15.92 9.50
CA ARG A 222 -0.16 -16.79 10.69
C ARG A 222 1.07 -17.73 10.72
N GLY A 223 2.22 -17.21 10.31
CA GLY A 223 3.51 -17.91 10.36
C GLY A 223 3.94 -18.53 9.03
N ILE A 224 3.00 -18.86 8.15
CA ILE A 224 3.27 -19.44 6.83
C ILE A 224 3.40 -18.33 5.79
N GLU A 225 4.46 -18.36 4.98
CA GLU A 225 4.69 -17.38 3.91
C GLU A 225 3.87 -17.73 2.66
N SER A 226 2.94 -16.86 2.28
CA SER A 226 2.22 -16.95 1.02
C SER A 226 3.02 -16.25 -0.09
N GLN A 227 3.25 -16.97 -1.19
CA GLN A 227 4.09 -16.59 -2.33
C GLN A 227 3.23 -16.27 -3.58
N GLY A 228 1.94 -16.05 -3.38
CA GLY A 228 0.99 -15.69 -4.42
C GLY A 228 -0.39 -15.43 -3.83
N MET A 229 -1.33 -15.07 -4.70
CA MET A 229 -2.72 -14.85 -4.31
C MET A 229 -3.65 -15.43 -5.38
N LEU A 230 -4.55 -16.31 -4.95
CA LEU A 230 -5.65 -16.80 -5.78
C LEU A 230 -6.61 -15.65 -6.07
N LEU A 231 -6.88 -15.38 -7.34
CA LEU A 231 -7.89 -14.40 -7.73
C LEU A 231 -9.27 -15.05 -7.71
N CYS A 232 -10.19 -14.43 -6.99
CA CYS A 232 -11.56 -14.89 -6.83
C CYS A 232 -12.54 -13.79 -7.21
N ALA A 233 -13.70 -14.17 -7.77
CA ALA A 233 -14.86 -13.31 -7.78
C ALA A 233 -15.49 -13.30 -6.38
N SER A 234 -15.99 -12.14 -5.95
CA SER A 234 -16.71 -12.01 -4.69
C SER A 234 -17.82 -10.96 -4.76
N THR A 235 -18.84 -11.14 -3.94
CA THR A 235 -19.96 -10.18 -3.82
C THR A 235 -19.96 -9.52 -2.44
N GLU A 236 -20.39 -8.26 -2.42
CA GLU A 236 -20.67 -7.51 -1.18
C GLU A 236 -22.17 -7.60 -0.90
N GLY A 237 -22.54 -8.06 0.31
CA GLY A 237 -23.94 -8.29 0.68
C GLY A 237 -24.09 -8.98 2.04
N VAL A 238 -25.34 -9.34 2.39
CA VAL A 238 -25.68 -9.99 3.69
C VAL A 238 -24.93 -11.31 3.88
N THR A 239 -24.76 -12.07 2.80
CA THR A 239 -23.91 -13.27 2.76
C THR A 239 -22.83 -13.06 1.71
N ARG A 240 -21.58 -12.91 2.15
CA ARG A 240 -20.41 -12.86 1.27
C ARG A 240 -20.30 -14.19 0.52
N GLN A 241 -20.26 -14.13 -0.80
CA GLN A 241 -19.94 -15.27 -1.66
C GLN A 241 -18.56 -15.06 -2.27
N VAL A 242 -17.81 -16.15 -2.45
CA VAL A 242 -16.48 -16.14 -3.04
C VAL A 242 -16.35 -17.35 -3.96
N GLU A 243 -15.95 -17.12 -5.20
CA GLU A 243 -15.69 -18.17 -6.19
C GLU A 243 -14.30 -17.97 -6.80
N PRO A 244 -13.41 -18.99 -6.79
CA PRO A 244 -12.14 -18.92 -7.51
C PRO A 244 -12.38 -18.63 -9.00
N LEU A 245 -11.55 -17.79 -9.61
CA LEU A 245 -11.62 -17.58 -11.05
C LEU A 245 -11.12 -18.82 -11.81
N ASP A 246 -11.85 -19.15 -12.86
CA ASP A 246 -11.63 -20.30 -13.72
C ASP A 246 -10.90 -19.86 -15.00
N PRO A 247 -9.70 -20.37 -15.27
CA PRO A 247 -9.08 -20.22 -16.57
C PRO A 247 -9.82 -21.04 -17.63
N PRO A 248 -9.63 -20.74 -18.93
CA PRO A 248 -10.22 -21.52 -20.01
C PRO A 248 -9.89 -23.01 -19.94
N ALA A 249 -10.84 -23.85 -20.35
CA ALA A 249 -10.62 -25.29 -20.42
C ALA A 249 -9.41 -25.63 -21.30
N GLY A 250 -8.51 -26.47 -20.80
CA GLY A 250 -7.28 -26.87 -21.49
C GLY A 250 -6.06 -25.97 -21.22
N SER A 251 -6.20 -24.92 -20.41
CA SER A 251 -5.04 -24.12 -19.97
C SER A 251 -4.03 -24.94 -19.16
N ALA A 252 -2.76 -24.59 -19.30
CA ALA A 252 -1.65 -25.26 -18.63
C ALA A 252 -1.05 -24.41 -17.50
N PRO A 253 -0.50 -25.03 -16.44
CA PRO A 253 0.25 -24.31 -15.40
C PRO A 253 1.32 -23.39 -15.98
N GLY A 254 1.37 -22.16 -15.48
CA GLY A 254 2.28 -21.10 -15.94
C GLY A 254 1.84 -20.34 -17.18
N GLU A 255 0.73 -20.72 -17.81
CA GLU A 255 0.17 -19.93 -18.91
C GLU A 255 -0.17 -18.52 -18.43
N ARG A 256 0.30 -17.52 -19.17
CA ARG A 256 0.07 -16.11 -18.82
C ARG A 256 -1.40 -15.73 -19.01
N VAL A 257 -1.97 -15.14 -17.97
CA VAL A 257 -3.28 -14.48 -18.00
C VAL A 257 -3.05 -12.98 -18.18
N PHE A 258 -3.79 -12.35 -19.09
CA PHE A 258 -3.66 -10.94 -19.40
C PHE A 258 -5.01 -10.30 -19.72
N VAL A 259 -5.09 -8.98 -19.60
CA VAL A 259 -6.24 -8.22 -20.09
C VAL A 259 -6.07 -7.98 -21.59
N LYS A 260 -7.12 -8.23 -22.38
CA LYS A 260 -7.11 -8.04 -23.84
C LYS A 260 -6.54 -6.66 -24.22
N GLY A 261 -5.58 -6.61 -25.14
CA GLY A 261 -4.89 -5.37 -25.53
C GLY A 261 -3.65 -5.02 -24.70
N TYR A 262 -3.42 -5.69 -23.57
CA TYR A 262 -2.27 -5.47 -22.68
C TYR A 262 -1.28 -6.65 -22.64
N GLU A 263 -1.35 -7.53 -23.63
CA GLU A 263 -0.62 -8.82 -23.68
C GLU A 263 0.91 -8.66 -23.75
N LYS A 264 1.37 -7.57 -24.38
CA LYS A 264 2.79 -7.32 -24.68
C LYS A 264 3.56 -6.65 -23.55
N GLY A 265 2.87 -6.11 -22.53
CA GLY A 265 3.56 -5.46 -21.42
C GLY A 265 4.33 -6.47 -20.56
N GLN A 266 5.33 -6.00 -19.84
CA GLN A 266 6.09 -6.83 -18.90
C GLN A 266 5.59 -6.60 -17.47
N PRO A 267 5.34 -7.66 -16.70
CA PRO A 267 5.03 -7.52 -15.29
C PRO A 267 6.19 -6.87 -14.52
N ASP A 268 5.85 -6.16 -13.44
CA ASP A 268 6.86 -5.76 -12.46
C ASP A 268 7.48 -7.04 -11.86
N GLU A 269 8.79 -7.06 -11.62
CA GLU A 269 9.47 -8.19 -10.97
C GLU A 269 8.86 -8.49 -9.59
N GLU A 270 8.57 -7.44 -8.83
CA GLU A 270 7.79 -7.49 -7.58
C GLU A 270 6.97 -6.19 -7.45
N LEU A 271 5.67 -6.31 -7.18
CA LEU A 271 4.77 -5.20 -6.94
C LEU A 271 5.10 -4.54 -5.60
N LYS A 272 5.52 -3.29 -5.66
CA LYS A 272 5.85 -2.50 -4.46
C LYS A 272 4.56 -2.13 -3.71
N PRO A 273 4.34 -2.60 -2.46
CA PRO A 273 3.10 -2.33 -1.72
C PRO A 273 2.81 -0.82 -1.55
N LYS A 274 3.87 0.01 -1.47
CA LYS A 274 3.74 1.47 -1.37
C LYS A 274 3.11 2.12 -2.61
N LYS A 275 3.24 1.52 -3.80
CA LYS A 275 2.68 2.06 -5.05
C LYS A 275 1.20 1.73 -5.23
N LYS A 276 0.70 0.72 -4.49
CA LYS A 276 -0.68 0.21 -4.53
C LYS A 276 -1.16 -0.09 -5.95
N VAL A 277 -0.31 -0.74 -6.76
CA VAL A 277 -0.59 -0.99 -8.18
C VAL A 277 -1.80 -1.92 -8.33
N PHE A 278 -1.81 -3.02 -7.58
CA PHE A 278 -2.93 -3.97 -7.59
C PHE A 278 -4.22 -3.30 -7.13
N GLU A 279 -4.22 -2.60 -6.00
CA GLU A 279 -5.43 -1.98 -5.44
C GLU A 279 -6.02 -0.89 -6.34
N LYS A 280 -5.17 -0.15 -7.06
CA LYS A 280 -5.63 0.84 -8.05
C LYS A 280 -6.27 0.17 -9.27
N LEU A 281 -5.75 -0.97 -9.72
CA LEU A 281 -6.34 -1.73 -10.82
C LEU A 281 -7.60 -2.48 -10.39
N GLN A 282 -7.58 -3.01 -9.16
CA GLN A 282 -8.65 -3.76 -8.53
C GLN A 282 -9.94 -2.95 -8.43
N ALA A 283 -9.84 -1.63 -8.24
CA ALA A 283 -11.00 -0.74 -8.25
C ALA A 283 -11.86 -0.85 -9.53
N ASP A 284 -11.24 -1.26 -10.63
CA ASP A 284 -11.90 -1.48 -11.93
C ASP A 284 -12.05 -2.98 -12.28
N PHE A 285 -11.69 -3.90 -11.38
CA PHE A 285 -11.87 -5.33 -11.60
C PHE A 285 -13.28 -5.78 -11.23
N LYS A 286 -14.00 -6.31 -12.22
CA LYS A 286 -15.34 -6.87 -12.02
C LYS A 286 -15.58 -8.08 -12.89
N THR A 287 -16.54 -8.90 -12.51
CA THR A 287 -17.13 -9.90 -13.41
C THR A 287 -18.27 -9.29 -14.24
N SER A 288 -18.40 -9.68 -15.50
CA SER A 288 -19.49 -9.25 -16.38
C SER A 288 -20.81 -9.98 -16.06
N GLU A 289 -21.88 -9.60 -16.79
CA GLU A 289 -23.17 -10.33 -16.78
C GLU A 289 -23.06 -11.78 -17.28
N ASP A 290 -22.00 -12.08 -18.03
CA ASP A 290 -21.67 -13.43 -18.54
C ASP A 290 -20.64 -14.13 -17.64
N CYS A 291 -20.45 -13.66 -16.40
CA CYS A 291 -19.49 -14.18 -15.43
C CYS A 291 -18.02 -14.12 -15.90
N ILE A 292 -17.67 -13.24 -16.85
CA ILE A 292 -16.31 -13.09 -17.37
C ILE A 292 -15.54 -12.07 -16.52
N ALA A 293 -14.33 -12.40 -16.09
CA ALA A 293 -13.46 -11.49 -15.36
C ALA A 293 -12.99 -10.34 -16.29
N GLN A 294 -13.12 -9.09 -15.84
CA GLN A 294 -12.82 -7.90 -16.62
C GLN A 294 -12.08 -6.83 -15.82
N TRP A 295 -11.26 -6.04 -16.51
CA TRP A 295 -10.77 -4.73 -16.04
C TRP A 295 -11.29 -3.66 -16.99
N LYS A 296 -12.02 -2.65 -16.49
CA LYS A 296 -12.65 -1.61 -17.33
C LYS A 296 -13.40 -2.20 -18.55
N GLN A 297 -14.24 -3.20 -18.30
CA GLN A 297 -15.02 -3.93 -19.32
C GLN A 297 -14.17 -4.66 -20.38
N THR A 298 -12.88 -4.86 -20.11
CA THR A 298 -11.96 -5.58 -20.98
C THR A 298 -11.60 -6.92 -20.36
N ASN A 299 -11.79 -8.01 -21.10
CA ASN A 299 -11.70 -9.37 -20.55
C ASN A 299 -10.27 -9.74 -20.14
N PHE A 300 -10.16 -10.40 -18.99
CA PHE A 300 -9.04 -11.28 -18.67
C PHE A 300 -9.12 -12.53 -19.53
N MET A 301 -8.00 -12.95 -20.10
CA MET A 301 -7.92 -14.08 -21.01
C MET A 301 -6.54 -14.73 -21.02
N THR A 302 -6.50 -15.96 -21.52
CA THR A 302 -5.29 -16.63 -21.97
C THR A 302 -5.30 -16.71 -23.50
N LYS A 303 -4.37 -17.46 -24.10
CA LYS A 303 -4.44 -17.72 -25.55
C LYS A 303 -5.62 -18.61 -25.93
N LEU A 304 -6.18 -19.36 -24.97
CA LEU A 304 -7.24 -20.33 -25.19
C LEU A 304 -8.66 -19.77 -25.00
N GLY A 305 -8.82 -18.67 -24.27
CA GLY A 305 -10.14 -18.08 -24.03
C GLY A 305 -10.18 -17.09 -22.87
N CYS A 306 -11.39 -16.71 -22.46
CA CYS A 306 -11.61 -15.77 -21.35
C CYS A 306 -11.59 -16.47 -19.99
N VAL A 307 -11.13 -15.75 -18.97
CA VAL A 307 -11.24 -16.16 -17.56
C VAL A 307 -12.64 -15.86 -17.06
N SER A 308 -13.25 -16.80 -16.35
CA SER A 308 -14.63 -16.68 -15.85
C SER A 308 -14.73 -17.02 -14.36
N CYS A 309 -15.93 -16.88 -13.80
CA CYS A 309 -16.34 -17.50 -12.54
C CYS A 309 -17.61 -18.33 -12.78
N LYS A 310 -18.03 -19.11 -11.77
CA LYS A 310 -19.14 -20.05 -11.91
C LYS A 310 -20.49 -19.33 -12.00
N SER A 311 -20.73 -18.34 -11.14
CA SER A 311 -22.05 -17.71 -11.03
C SER A 311 -22.08 -16.24 -10.58
N LEU A 312 -20.97 -15.71 -10.04
CA LEU A 312 -20.96 -14.34 -9.49
C LEU A 312 -20.89 -13.26 -10.59
N LYS A 313 -22.05 -12.75 -11.01
CA LYS A 313 -22.17 -11.64 -11.97
C LYS A 313 -22.02 -10.29 -11.28
N GLY A 314 -21.31 -9.34 -11.90
CA GLY A 314 -21.12 -8.00 -11.36
C GLY A 314 -20.29 -7.95 -10.06
N GLY A 315 -19.67 -9.06 -9.67
CA GLY A 315 -18.86 -9.21 -8.47
C GLY A 315 -17.51 -8.50 -8.60
N ASN A 316 -16.93 -8.15 -7.46
CA ASN A 316 -15.56 -7.66 -7.39
C ASN A 316 -14.57 -8.82 -7.59
N ILE A 317 -13.35 -8.51 -8.05
CA ILE A 317 -12.27 -9.51 -8.10
C ILE A 317 -11.24 -9.19 -7.02
N SER A 318 -10.90 -10.17 -6.20
CA SER A 318 -10.00 -10.05 -5.06
C SER A 318 -9.11 -11.25 -4.89
#